data_AF-A0A8A3P5R3-F1
#
_entry.id   AF-A0A8A3P5R3-F1
#
_cell.length_a   1.000
_cell.length_b   1.000
_cell.length_c   1.000
_cell.angle_alpha   90.00
_cell.angle_beta   90.00
_cell.angle_gamma   90.00
#
_symmetry.space_group_name_H-M   'P 1'
#
loop_
_entity.id
_entity.type
_entity.pdbx_description
1 polymer ?
#
loop_
_entity_poly.entity_id
_entity_poly.type
_entity_poly.pdbx_seq_one_letter_code
_entity_poly.pdbx_strand_id
1 'polypeptide(L)'
;MVKLSSFALLASTLASVATARSSGFLDLNCEVRTLEYFSRNSTLEVLCTTSIGTSLLDINLNKCIANNNGYLAWDAQKGKFSSGCQGCTVQNGVFNCVWCDAPGGGKKYNTHLTLNDGIAFINDKLSCA
;
A
#
# COMPACT_ATOMS: atom_id res chain seq x y z
N MET A 1 -14.18 -40.93 -50.62
CA MET A 1 -12.91 -40.90 -49.87
C MET A 1 -12.74 -39.51 -49.28
N VAL A 2 -12.43 -39.46 -47.98
CA VAL A 2 -12.46 -38.29 -47.08
C VAL A 2 -11.25 -37.39 -47.30
N LYS A 3 -11.44 -36.06 -47.21
CA LYS A 3 -10.48 -35.18 -46.53
C LYS A 3 -11.17 -33.89 -46.07
N LEU A 4 -11.58 -33.89 -44.80
CA LEU A 4 -11.79 -32.66 -44.03
C LEU A 4 -10.43 -31.99 -43.85
N SER A 5 -10.34 -30.69 -44.12
CA SER A 5 -9.19 -29.87 -43.74
C SER A 5 -9.65 -28.65 -42.96
N SER A 6 -9.62 -28.83 -41.64
CA SER A 6 -9.05 -27.93 -40.63
C SER A 6 -9.54 -26.49 -40.56
N PHE A 7 -10.39 -26.25 -39.55
CA PHE A 7 -10.59 -24.96 -38.88
C PHE A 7 -9.28 -24.52 -38.21
N ALA A 8 -8.78 -23.33 -38.57
CA ALA A 8 -7.77 -22.63 -37.78
C ALA A 8 -8.47 -21.54 -36.96
N LEU A 9 -8.61 -21.77 -35.64
CA LEU A 9 -8.94 -20.69 -34.70
C LEU A 9 -7.72 -19.77 -34.58
N LEU A 10 -7.84 -18.55 -35.09
CA LEU A 10 -6.95 -17.46 -34.74
C LEU A 10 -7.31 -16.99 -33.32
N ALA A 11 -6.56 -17.47 -32.34
CA ALA A 11 -6.58 -16.92 -30.98
C ALA A 11 -5.91 -15.53 -31.02
N SER A 12 -6.72 -14.48 -30.96
CA SER A 12 -6.24 -13.12 -30.75
C SER A 12 -5.77 -13.00 -29.30
N THR A 13 -4.46 -12.91 -29.11
CA THR A 13 -3.86 -12.53 -27.83
C THR A 13 -4.20 -11.06 -27.56
N LEU A 14 -5.14 -10.84 -26.65
CA LEU A 14 -5.34 -9.55 -26.00
C LEU A 14 -4.08 -9.25 -25.17
N ALA A 15 -3.16 -8.47 -25.74
CA ALA A 15 -2.13 -7.80 -24.97
C ALA A 15 -2.82 -6.70 -24.15
N SER A 16 -3.09 -6.98 -22.87
CA SER A 16 -3.54 -5.97 -21.93
C SER A 16 -2.48 -4.89 -21.82
N VAL A 17 -2.77 -3.70 -22.35
CA VAL A 17 -1.98 -2.50 -22.12
C VAL A 17 -2.06 -2.20 -20.62
N ALA A 18 -1.03 -2.61 -19.88
CA ALA A 18 -0.81 -2.12 -18.52
C ALA A 18 -0.45 -0.64 -18.65
N THR A 19 -1.46 0.22 -18.50
CA THR A 19 -1.24 1.64 -18.28
C THR A 19 -0.47 1.75 -16.97
N ALA A 20 0.85 1.96 -17.05
CA ALA A 20 1.66 2.34 -15.91
C ALA A 20 1.22 3.73 -15.44
N ARG A 21 0.21 3.77 -14.56
CA ARG A 21 0.03 4.91 -13.65
C ARG A 21 1.15 4.79 -12.62
N SER A 22 1.83 5.88 -12.27
CA SER A 22 2.95 5.82 -11.34
C SER A 22 2.44 5.41 -9.96
N SER A 23 2.58 4.13 -9.64
CA SER A 23 2.18 3.55 -8.38
C SER A 23 3.38 3.55 -7.43
N GLY A 24 3.13 3.90 -6.17
CA GLY A 24 4.14 3.77 -5.14
C GLY A 24 4.51 2.31 -4.94
N PHE A 25 5.78 1.97 -5.12
CA PHE A 25 6.28 0.61 -4.93
C PHE A 25 6.50 0.32 -3.45
N LEU A 26 5.91 -0.79 -2.98
CA LEU A 26 6.17 -1.34 -1.65
C LEU A 26 7.34 -2.34 -1.67
N ASP A 27 7.45 -3.08 -2.77
CA ASP A 27 8.56 -3.97 -3.12
C ASP A 27 8.39 -4.40 -4.60
N LEU A 28 9.33 -5.16 -5.18
CA LEU A 28 9.24 -5.76 -6.52
C LEU A 28 7.96 -6.59 -6.73
N ASN A 29 7.35 -7.09 -5.65
CA ASN A 29 6.16 -7.95 -5.69
C ASN A 29 4.86 -7.22 -5.32
N CYS A 30 4.91 -5.94 -4.90
CA CYS A 30 3.77 -5.25 -4.31
C CYS A 30 3.66 -3.78 -4.74
N GLU A 31 2.46 -3.41 -5.18
CA GLU A 31 2.12 -2.10 -5.73
C GLU A 31 0.97 -1.45 -4.94
N VAL A 32 1.16 -0.21 -4.45
CA VAL A 32 0.09 0.51 -3.74
C VAL A 32 -1.03 0.91 -4.70
N ARG A 33 -2.27 0.50 -4.41
CA ARG A 33 -3.45 0.79 -5.24
C ARG A 33 -4.11 2.12 -4.89
N THR A 34 -4.14 2.48 -3.62
CA THR A 34 -4.85 3.68 -3.14
C THR A 34 -3.87 4.82 -2.85
N LEU A 35 -4.08 5.95 -3.52
CA LEU A 35 -3.30 7.18 -3.38
C LEU A 35 -4.01 8.25 -2.54
N GLU A 36 -5.21 7.97 -2.03
CA GLU A 36 -6.11 9.00 -1.54
C GLU A 36 -6.39 8.91 -0.03
N TYR A 37 -6.13 10.05 0.63
CA TYR A 37 -6.64 10.53 1.92
C TYR A 37 -7.09 9.47 2.95
N PHE A 38 -6.16 9.08 3.83
CA PHE A 38 -6.36 8.19 4.99
C PHE A 38 -7.05 8.95 6.14
N SER A 39 -8.29 9.40 5.95
CA SER A 39 -8.96 10.18 7.01
C SER A 39 -9.63 9.35 8.10
N ARG A 40 -9.94 8.05 7.90
CA ARG A 40 -10.71 7.29 8.91
C ARG A 40 -10.35 5.81 9.10
N ASN A 41 -9.96 5.09 8.04
CA ASN A 41 -9.78 3.64 8.17
C ASN A 41 -8.33 3.20 8.41
N SER A 42 -7.34 4.07 8.20
CA SER A 42 -5.90 3.74 8.32
C SER A 42 -5.46 2.49 7.55
N THR A 43 -6.30 1.99 6.63
CA THR A 43 -6.07 0.76 5.87
C THR A 43 -5.40 1.09 4.56
N LEU A 44 -4.23 0.49 4.34
CA LEU A 44 -3.49 0.55 3.10
C LEU A 44 -3.83 -0.68 2.26
N GLU A 45 -4.28 -0.47 1.03
CA GLU A 45 -4.56 -1.54 0.06
C GLU A 45 -3.44 -1.64 -0.97
N VAL A 46 -2.96 -2.86 -1.17
CA VAL A 46 -1.79 -3.16 -1.98
C VAL A 46 -2.11 -4.33 -2.88
N LEU A 47 -1.79 -4.21 -4.16
CA LEU A 47 -1.83 -5.32 -5.08
C LEU A 47 -0.48 -6.05 -5.02
N CYS A 48 -0.48 -7.32 -4.66
CA CYS A 48 0.74 -8.12 -4.57
C CYS A 48 0.67 -9.36 -5.46
N THR A 49 1.80 -9.78 -6.01
CA THR A 49 1.96 -11.10 -6.62
C THR A 49 2.23 -12.13 -5.53
N THR A 50 1.25 -13.00 -5.31
CA THR A 50 1.28 -14.11 -4.34
C THR A 50 1.61 -15.44 -5.03
N SER A 51 1.85 -16.50 -4.25
CA SER A 51 2.09 -17.86 -4.77
C SER A 51 0.97 -18.42 -5.65
N ILE A 52 -0.25 -17.91 -5.52
CA ILE A 52 -1.44 -18.33 -6.27
C ILE A 52 -1.84 -17.34 -7.39
N GLY A 53 -1.06 -16.28 -7.60
CA GLY A 53 -1.34 -15.21 -8.57
C GLY A 53 -1.45 -13.83 -7.92
N THR A 54 -2.02 -12.87 -8.63
CA THR A 54 -2.13 -11.49 -8.11
C THR A 54 -3.32 -11.36 -7.17
N SER A 55 -3.09 -10.82 -5.97
CA SER A 55 -4.10 -10.65 -4.92
C SER A 55 -4.10 -9.22 -4.39
N LEU A 56 -5.28 -8.71 -4.04
CA LEU A 56 -5.44 -7.46 -3.29
C LEU A 56 -5.33 -7.78 -1.80
N LEU A 57 -4.39 -7.13 -1.12
CA LEU A 57 -4.12 -7.30 0.29
C LEU A 57 -4.29 -5.96 1.00
N ASP A 58 -4.69 -6.01 2.26
CA ASP A 58 -4.84 -4.83 3.09
C ASP A 58 -4.02 -4.95 4.38
N ILE A 59 -3.56 -3.81 4.88
CA ILE A 59 -2.93 -3.69 6.18
C ILE A 59 -3.39 -2.42 6.88
N ASN A 60 -3.73 -2.54 8.15
CA ASN A 60 -4.08 -1.39 8.97
C ASN A 60 -2.81 -0.74 9.52
N LEU A 61 -2.41 0.39 8.94
CA LEU A 61 -1.24 1.18 9.34
C LEU A 61 -1.34 1.69 10.79
N ASN A 62 -2.55 1.82 11.32
CA ASN A 62 -2.74 2.19 12.72
C ASN A 62 -2.22 1.10 13.67
N LYS A 63 -2.09 -0.15 13.21
CA LYS A 63 -1.44 -1.22 13.97
C LYS A 63 0.09 -1.21 13.87
N CYS A 64 0.65 -0.49 12.90
CA CYS A 64 2.09 -0.48 12.64
C CYS A 64 2.78 0.84 13.03
N ILE A 65 2.04 1.96 13.01
CA ILE A 65 2.60 3.30 13.12
C ILE A 65 2.07 4.00 14.37
N ALA A 66 2.97 4.57 15.15
CA ALA A 66 2.68 5.43 16.28
C ALA A 66 2.96 6.90 15.93
N ASN A 67 2.28 7.81 16.64
CA ASN A 67 2.67 9.21 16.72
C ASN A 67 3.64 9.36 17.91
N ASN A 68 4.93 9.50 17.63
CA ASN A 68 5.98 9.73 18.61
C ASN A 68 6.31 11.22 18.67
N ASN A 69 5.60 11.93 19.54
CA ASN A 69 5.79 13.35 19.82
C ASN A 69 5.65 14.28 18.60
N GLY A 70 4.69 14.01 17.72
CA GLY A 70 4.45 14.77 16.49
C GLY A 70 5.10 14.14 15.25
N TYR A 71 5.87 13.06 15.40
CA TYR A 71 6.52 12.37 14.29
C TYR A 71 5.98 10.95 14.14
N LEU A 72 5.79 10.50 12.90
CA LEU A 72 5.43 9.12 12.63
C LEU A 72 6.61 8.21 12.92
N ALA A 73 6.36 7.09 13.59
CA ALA A 73 7.36 6.07 13.84
C ALA A 73 6.76 4.68 13.68
N TRP A 74 7.52 3.75 13.10
CA TRP A 74 7.18 2.34 13.10
C TRP A 74 7.27 1.80 14.54
N ASP A 75 6.14 1.42 15.09
CA ASP A 75 6.01 0.83 16.42
C ASP A 75 4.70 0.02 16.45
N ALA A 76 4.81 -1.27 16.14
CA ALA A 76 3.66 -2.16 16.13
C ALA A 76 3.07 -2.42 17.53
N GLN A 77 3.81 -2.13 18.60
CA GLN A 77 3.33 -2.30 19.97
C GLN A 77 2.49 -1.11 20.44
N LYS A 78 2.84 0.10 20.00
CA LYS A 78 2.16 1.35 20.37
C LYS A 78 1.34 1.97 19.24
N GLY A 79 1.20 1.27 18.11
CA GLY A 79 0.57 1.79 16.91
C GLY A 79 -0.83 2.35 17.19
N LYS A 80 -0.98 3.68 16.99
CA LYS A 80 -2.22 4.48 17.10
C LYS A 80 -2.03 5.87 16.46
N PHE A 81 -1.28 6.00 15.35
CA PHE A 81 -0.96 7.32 14.77
C PHE A 81 -2.21 8.16 14.49
N SER A 82 -3.32 7.55 14.07
CA SER A 82 -4.54 8.27 13.68
C SER A 82 -5.19 9.06 14.81
N SER A 83 -4.80 8.82 16.07
CA SER A 83 -5.29 9.54 17.24
C SER A 83 -4.74 10.97 17.36
N GLY A 84 -3.61 11.25 16.72
CA GLY A 84 -2.97 12.56 16.74
C GLY A 84 -2.42 13.00 15.40
N CYS A 85 -2.74 12.30 14.31
CA CYS A 85 -2.29 12.64 12.96
C CYS A 85 -3.46 12.75 11.98
N GLN A 86 -3.39 13.72 11.08
CA GLN A 86 -4.44 14.06 10.11
C GLN A 86 -3.84 14.45 8.75
N GLY A 87 -4.69 14.41 7.72
CA GLY A 87 -4.28 14.75 6.36
C GLY A 87 -3.25 13.77 5.80
N CYS A 88 -3.40 12.49 6.11
CA CYS A 88 -2.44 11.47 5.71
C CYS A 88 -2.72 10.98 4.29
N THR A 89 -1.68 10.87 3.47
CA THR A 89 -1.72 10.39 2.08
C THR A 89 -0.57 9.43 1.82
N VAL A 90 -0.71 8.62 0.76
CA VAL A 90 0.39 7.80 0.25
C VAL A 90 0.73 8.27 -1.15
N GLN A 91 2.01 8.57 -1.38
CA GLN A 91 2.52 8.93 -2.69
C GLN A 91 3.88 8.27 -2.88
N ASN A 92 4.05 7.56 -4.00
CA ASN A 92 5.34 6.96 -4.39
C ASN A 92 6.00 6.11 -3.28
N GLY A 93 5.21 5.35 -2.52
CA GLY A 93 5.72 4.48 -1.45
C GLY A 93 6.00 5.22 -0.14
N VAL A 94 5.70 6.52 -0.07
CA VAL A 94 5.85 7.35 1.12
C VAL A 94 4.49 7.61 1.73
N PHE A 95 4.33 7.26 3.00
CA PHE A 95 3.19 7.62 3.82
C PHE A 95 3.47 8.95 4.52
N ASN A 96 2.71 9.98 4.18
CA ASN A 96 2.92 11.35 4.65
C ASN A 96 1.68 11.85 5.39
N CYS A 97 1.85 12.45 6.56
CA CYS A 97 0.79 13.13 7.30
C CYS A 97 1.09 14.62 7.41
N VAL A 98 0.14 15.45 7.03
CA VAL A 98 0.30 16.92 7.03
C VAL A 98 0.31 17.49 8.45
N TRP A 99 -0.49 16.92 9.37
CA TRP A 99 -0.59 17.39 10.74
C TRP A 99 -0.48 16.24 11.74
N CYS A 100 0.62 16.16 12.48
CA CYS A 100 0.75 15.31 13.64
C CYS A 100 0.99 16.16 14.89
N ASP A 101 0.15 15.97 15.91
CA ASP A 101 0.18 16.71 17.16
C ASP A 101 1.32 16.20 18.06
N ALA A 102 2.13 17.12 18.58
CA ALA A 102 2.99 16.84 19.72
C ALA A 102 2.17 16.76 21.03
N PRO A 103 2.76 16.19 22.10
CA PRO A 103 2.09 16.11 23.39
C PRO A 103 1.71 17.52 23.86
N GLY A 104 0.45 17.68 24.27
CA GLY A 104 -0.10 18.98 24.68
C GLY A 104 -0.71 19.82 23.55
N GLY A 105 -0.79 19.32 22.31
CA GLY A 105 -1.67 19.86 21.25
C GLY A 105 -1.30 21.23 20.66
N GLY A 106 -0.22 21.85 21.12
CA GLY A 106 0.18 23.21 20.70
C GLY A 106 1.07 23.28 19.46
N LYS A 107 1.65 22.17 19.02
CA LYS A 107 2.55 22.11 17.85
C LYS A 107 2.13 20.98 16.92
N LYS A 108 2.09 21.28 15.63
CA LYS A 108 1.79 20.34 14.54
C LYS A 108 3.00 20.21 13.64
N TYR A 109 3.29 18.97 13.25
CA TYR A 109 4.41 18.65 12.37
C TYR A 109 3.90 17.95 11.12
N ASN A 110 4.56 18.24 10.00
CA ASN A 110 4.51 17.41 8.82
C ASN A 110 5.58 16.31 8.98
N THR A 111 5.19 15.07 8.78
CA THR A 111 6.05 13.92 8.99
C THR A 111 5.69 12.81 8.01
N HIS A 112 6.68 12.01 7.64
CA HIS A 112 6.51 10.92 6.68
C HIS A 112 7.28 9.67 7.10
N LEU A 113 6.90 8.53 6.53
CA LEU A 113 7.61 7.25 6.59
C LEU A 113 7.65 6.64 5.19
N THR A 114 8.76 5.99 4.85
CA THR A 114 8.80 5.10 3.69
C THR A 114 8.11 3.80 4.08
N LEU A 115 7.12 3.36 3.29
CA LEU A 115 6.34 2.16 3.60
C LEU A 115 7.22 0.90 3.62
N ASN A 116 8.25 0.84 2.79
CA ASN A 116 9.18 -0.29 2.67
C ASN A 116 10.04 -0.48 3.92
N ASP A 117 10.16 0.55 4.77
CA ASP A 117 10.97 0.49 5.98
C ASP A 117 10.25 -0.26 7.12
N GLY A 118 8.92 -0.44 7.03
CA GLY A 118 8.14 -1.02 8.12
C GLY A 118 6.95 -1.88 7.69
N ILE A 119 6.77 -2.14 6.40
CA ILE A 119 5.81 -3.10 5.87
C ILE A 119 6.57 -4.15 5.08
N ALA A 120 6.36 -5.41 5.44
CA ALA A 120 6.93 -6.55 4.76
C ALA A 120 5.83 -7.41 4.12
N PHE A 121 6.13 -7.99 2.96
CA PHE A 121 5.31 -9.01 2.32
C PHE A 121 5.94 -10.39 2.56
N ILE A 122 5.34 -11.19 3.45
CA ILE A 122 5.88 -12.46 3.92
C ILE A 122 4.78 -13.52 3.89
N ASN A 123 5.05 -14.66 3.24
CA ASN A 123 4.11 -15.78 3.13
C ASN A 123 2.72 -15.35 2.61
N ASP A 124 2.71 -14.60 1.50
CA ASP A 124 1.50 -14.07 0.85
C ASP A 124 0.67 -13.12 1.73
N LYS A 125 1.27 -12.51 2.76
CA LYS A 125 0.60 -11.58 3.68
C LYS A 125 1.42 -10.32 3.91
N LEU A 126 0.74 -9.20 4.12
CA LEU A 126 1.35 -7.97 4.61
C LEU A 126 1.50 -8.03 6.13
N SER A 127 2.65 -7.60 6.64
CA SER A 127 2.94 -7.49 8.07
C SER A 127 3.65 -6.18 8.37
N CYS A 128 3.46 -5.64 9.57
CA CYS A 128 4.40 -4.68 10.11
C CYS A 128 5.74 -5.40 10.34
N ALA A 129 6.86 -4.79 9.93
CA ALA A 129 8.21 -5.31 10.17
C ALA A 129 8.71 -4.93 11.58
#